data_AF-A0A1V8S7R6-F1
#
_entry.id   AF-A0A1V8S7R6-F1
#
_cell.length_a   1.000
_cell.length_b   1.000
_cell.length_c   1.000
_cell.angle_alpha   90.00
_cell.angle_beta   90.00
_cell.angle_gamma   90.00
#
_symmetry.space_group_name_H-M   'P 1'
#
loop_
_entity.id
_entity.type
_entity.pdbx_description
1 polymer ?
#
loop_
_entity_poly.entity_id
_entity_poly.type
_entity_poly.pdbx_seq_one_letter_code
_entity_poly.pdbx_strand_id
1 'polypeptide(L)'
;TRLPILWIHGIGVGLHPNVEFMHDLDVAVNKCNEKDDRVGILSLEILQISTRLTAPILTRPEFLRQLTIILESLKYKRFVLVSHSYGSAMSTHILTDPSLSNRVAATLLVDPVTLLLHMPDVAYNFTVRTPKSASEWGLWYFGSKDPGVAYTLGRHFFWSDNVLWREQILMLMKQNDMRFTASLAGRDLIVNTYAVRAYLAGGKKSDPVLVRGANGTKHMERKVDQADIAREEWTVWKRKGEGLEVMWWEELDHGEVFDTKERRMNLVEVLVAYSNGR
;
A
#
# COMPACT_ATOMS: atom_id res chain seq x y z
N THR A 1 -1.72 -19.85 -17.94
CA THR A 1 -0.86 -18.66 -18.16
C THR A 1 -0.74 -17.94 -16.86
N ARG A 2 0.49 -17.61 -16.45
CA ARG A 2 0.74 -16.88 -15.20
C ARG A 2 0.43 -15.39 -15.38
N LEU A 3 0.01 -14.73 -14.31
CA LEU A 3 -0.35 -13.31 -14.34
C LEU A 3 0.87 -12.43 -14.12
N PRO A 4 1.09 -11.38 -14.95
CA PRO A 4 2.12 -10.40 -14.72
C PRO A 4 1.84 -9.60 -13.44
N ILE A 5 2.90 -9.02 -12.88
CA ILE A 5 2.87 -8.27 -11.63
C ILE A 5 3.15 -6.79 -11.92
N LEU A 6 2.27 -5.91 -11.46
CA LEU A 6 2.42 -4.46 -11.51
C LEU A 6 2.83 -3.93 -10.13
N TRP A 7 4.02 -3.37 -10.02
CA TRP A 7 4.55 -2.77 -8.80
C TRP A 7 4.51 -1.24 -8.82
N ILE A 8 4.02 -0.64 -7.73
CA ILE A 8 3.97 0.81 -7.52
C ILE A 8 4.61 1.17 -6.17
N HIS A 9 5.69 1.95 -6.20
CA HIS A 9 6.45 2.30 -4.99
C HIS A 9 5.81 3.45 -4.18
N GLY A 10 6.31 3.63 -2.95
CA GLY A 10 5.97 4.73 -2.05
C GLY A 10 6.85 5.96 -2.24
N ILE A 11 6.64 7.01 -1.45
CA ILE A 11 7.52 8.18 -1.44
C ILE A 11 8.95 7.77 -1.04
N GLY A 12 9.97 8.32 -1.71
CA GLY A 12 11.36 8.07 -1.36
C GLY A 12 12.32 8.44 -2.48
N VAL A 13 13.27 7.56 -2.77
CA VAL A 13 14.29 7.73 -3.83
C VAL A 13 13.99 6.82 -5.04
N GLY A 14 12.73 6.82 -5.48
CA GLY A 14 12.24 5.99 -6.57
C GLY A 14 12.19 4.51 -6.21
N LEU A 15 12.54 3.64 -7.17
CA LEU A 15 12.48 2.18 -7.00
C LEU A 15 13.62 1.60 -6.15
N HIS A 16 14.67 2.39 -5.85
CA HIS A 16 15.88 1.92 -5.19
C HIS A 16 15.63 1.14 -3.88
N PRO A 17 14.78 1.60 -2.94
CA PRO A 17 14.53 0.90 -1.68
C PRO A 17 13.91 -0.49 -1.86
N ASN A 18 13.31 -0.75 -3.02
CA ASN A 18 12.63 -2.02 -3.30
C ASN A 18 13.41 -2.91 -4.30
N VAL A 19 14.65 -2.57 -4.67
CA VAL A 19 15.44 -3.35 -5.63
C VAL A 19 15.68 -4.78 -5.13
N GLU A 20 16.03 -4.97 -3.86
CA GLU A 20 16.22 -6.32 -3.32
C GLU A 20 14.93 -7.13 -3.32
N PHE A 21 13.79 -6.50 -3.02
CA PHE A 21 12.47 -7.13 -3.12
C PHE A 21 12.13 -7.53 -4.55
N MET A 22 12.36 -6.66 -5.53
CA MET A 22 12.14 -6.97 -6.93
C MET A 22 13.06 -8.11 -7.42
N HIS A 23 14.31 -8.15 -6.93
CA HIS A 23 15.23 -9.25 -7.24
C HIS A 23 14.77 -10.57 -6.63
N ASP A 24 14.43 -10.60 -5.34
CA ASP A 24 13.91 -11.79 -4.67
C ASP A 24 12.62 -12.29 -5.34
N LEU A 25 11.75 -11.37 -5.77
CA LEU A 25 10.54 -11.68 -6.54
C LEU A 25 10.87 -12.33 -7.89
N ASP A 26 11.69 -11.68 -8.73
CA ASP A 26 12.07 -12.22 -10.04
C ASP A 26 12.71 -13.61 -9.92
N VAL A 27 13.61 -13.79 -8.96
CA VAL A 27 14.20 -15.10 -8.66
C VAL A 27 13.12 -16.12 -8.33
N ALA A 28 12.17 -15.79 -7.44
CA ALA A 28 11.13 -16.72 -7.02
C ALA A 28 10.14 -17.07 -8.14
N VAL A 29 9.79 -16.11 -9.01
CA VAL A 29 8.83 -16.35 -10.09
C VAL A 29 9.46 -16.90 -11.36
N ASN A 30 10.73 -16.61 -11.68
CA ASN A 30 11.31 -16.86 -13.01
C ASN A 30 12.58 -17.73 -13.04
N LYS A 31 13.29 -17.97 -11.92
CA LYS A 31 14.60 -18.64 -11.94
C LYS A 31 14.60 -20.02 -12.62
N CYS A 32 13.54 -20.79 -12.43
CA CYS A 32 13.43 -22.16 -12.95
C CYS A 32 12.48 -22.28 -14.15
N ASN A 33 11.99 -21.17 -14.72
CA ASN A 33 11.01 -21.23 -15.80
C ASN A 33 11.69 -21.08 -17.16
N GLU A 34 11.12 -21.77 -18.15
CA GLU A 34 11.41 -21.54 -19.56
C GLU A 34 11.03 -20.11 -19.98
N LYS A 35 11.62 -19.60 -21.07
CA LYS A 35 11.43 -18.22 -21.51
C LYS A 35 9.95 -17.86 -21.73
N ASP A 36 9.15 -18.79 -22.22
CA ASP A 36 7.74 -18.57 -22.56
C ASP A 36 6.79 -18.72 -21.34
N ASP A 37 7.30 -19.15 -20.18
CA ASP A 37 6.54 -19.27 -18.92
C ASP A 37 7.03 -18.27 -17.84
N ARG A 38 7.75 -17.22 -18.26
CA ARG A 38 8.17 -16.16 -17.35
C ARG A 38 7.00 -15.23 -16.99
N VAL A 39 6.95 -14.87 -15.71
CA VAL A 39 6.08 -13.83 -15.19
C VAL A 39 6.72 -12.47 -15.47
N GLY A 40 6.01 -11.63 -16.21
CA GLY A 40 6.42 -10.24 -16.41
C GLY A 40 6.24 -9.41 -15.14
N ILE A 41 7.24 -8.61 -14.80
CA ILE A 41 7.20 -7.65 -13.67
C ILE A 41 7.30 -6.24 -14.25
N LEU A 42 6.25 -5.44 -14.11
CA LEU A 42 6.19 -4.04 -14.51
C LEU A 42 6.29 -3.16 -13.26
N SER A 43 7.42 -2.47 -13.10
CA SER A 43 7.62 -1.53 -11.99
C SER A 43 7.45 -0.10 -12.48
N LEU A 44 6.49 0.63 -11.93
CA LEU A 44 6.26 2.03 -12.26
C LEU A 44 7.11 2.91 -11.34
N GLU A 45 7.97 3.75 -11.91
CA GLU A 45 8.64 4.82 -11.17
C GLU A 45 7.86 6.14 -11.32
N ILE A 46 7.33 6.65 -10.21
CA ILE A 46 6.59 7.92 -10.13
C ILE A 46 7.57 9.00 -9.70
N LEU A 47 8.10 9.73 -10.68
CA LEU A 47 9.21 10.65 -10.44
C LEU A 47 8.90 11.77 -9.43
N GLN A 48 7.63 12.20 -9.36
CA GLN A 48 7.17 13.30 -8.51
C GLN A 48 7.20 13.00 -7.02
N ILE A 49 7.26 11.71 -6.66
CA ILE A 49 7.40 11.23 -5.28
C ILE A 49 8.77 10.58 -5.02
N SER A 50 9.72 10.77 -5.94
CA SER A 50 11.01 10.10 -5.94
C SER A 50 12.19 11.01 -5.57
N THR A 51 11.94 12.10 -4.82
CA THR A 51 12.95 13.11 -4.45
C THR A 51 13.65 13.69 -5.70
N ARG A 52 12.84 14.08 -6.71
CA ARG A 52 13.31 14.63 -7.99
C ARG A 52 12.55 15.90 -8.34
N LEU A 53 13.26 16.90 -8.84
CA LEU A 53 12.66 18.09 -9.45
C LEU A 53 12.10 17.72 -10.83
N THR A 54 10.79 17.68 -10.94
CA THR A 54 10.06 17.24 -12.14
C THR A 54 8.81 18.07 -12.37
N ALA A 55 8.14 17.81 -13.49
CA ALA A 55 6.80 18.36 -13.73
C ALA A 55 5.79 17.85 -12.68
N PRO A 56 4.67 18.58 -12.45
CA PRO A 56 3.61 18.15 -11.54
C PRO A 56 3.17 16.70 -11.75
N ILE A 57 2.65 16.07 -10.69
CA ILE A 57 2.13 14.70 -10.79
C ILE A 57 0.94 14.68 -11.75
N LEU A 58 0.77 13.55 -12.45
CA LEU A 58 -0.36 13.37 -13.35
C LEU A 58 -1.67 13.43 -12.57
N THR A 59 -2.71 14.00 -13.19
CA THR A 59 -4.07 13.87 -12.68
C THR A 59 -4.51 12.41 -12.76
N ARG A 60 -5.49 12.02 -11.94
CA ARG A 60 -6.06 10.67 -11.95
C ARG A 60 -6.45 10.19 -13.37
N PRO A 61 -7.22 10.94 -14.19
CA PRO A 61 -7.58 10.48 -15.53
C PRO A 61 -6.36 10.27 -16.43
N GLU A 62 -5.38 11.16 -16.37
CA GLU A 62 -4.18 11.07 -17.20
C GLU A 62 -3.28 9.90 -16.78
N PHE A 63 -3.13 9.65 -15.48
CA PHE A 63 -2.44 8.48 -14.96
C PHE A 63 -3.09 7.18 -15.46
N LEU A 64 -4.41 7.04 -15.31
CA LEU A 64 -5.13 5.83 -15.73
C LEU A 64 -5.05 5.63 -17.25
N ARG A 65 -5.13 6.71 -18.04
CA ARG A 65 -4.97 6.67 -19.50
C ARG A 65 -3.59 6.19 -19.91
N GLN A 66 -2.52 6.76 -19.34
CA GLN A 66 -1.14 6.36 -19.66
C GLN A 66 -0.85 4.93 -19.20
N LEU A 67 -1.31 4.54 -18.00
CA LEU A 67 -1.18 3.17 -17.53
C LEU A 67 -1.87 2.19 -18.47
N THR A 68 -3.08 2.51 -18.94
CA THR A 68 -3.80 1.67 -19.90
C THR A 68 -3.00 1.48 -21.19
N ILE A 69 -2.40 2.54 -21.74
CA ILE A 69 -1.54 2.46 -22.95
C ILE A 69 -0.37 1.51 -22.71
N ILE A 70 0.30 1.60 -21.55
CA ILE A 70 1.40 0.71 -21.19
C ILE A 70 0.92 -0.74 -21.13
N LEU A 71 -0.17 -1.01 -20.41
CA LEU A 71 -0.73 -2.35 -20.25
C LEU A 71 -1.18 -2.96 -21.59
N GLU A 72 -1.76 -2.17 -22.49
CA GLU A 72 -2.14 -2.62 -23.84
C GLU A 72 -0.90 -2.95 -24.69
N SER A 73 0.14 -2.11 -24.64
CA SER A 73 1.39 -2.36 -25.39
C SER A 73 2.07 -3.66 -24.95
N LEU A 74 1.97 -4.00 -23.67
CA LEU A 74 2.50 -5.24 -23.08
C LEU A 74 1.52 -6.42 -23.19
N LYS A 75 0.30 -6.19 -23.69
CA LYS A 75 -0.80 -7.17 -23.77
C LYS A 75 -1.21 -7.76 -22.40
N TYR A 76 -1.03 -6.99 -21.32
CA TYR A 76 -1.33 -7.42 -19.94
C TYR A 76 -2.82 -7.31 -19.63
N LYS A 77 -3.64 -8.22 -20.17
CA LYS A 77 -5.10 -8.18 -20.03
C LYS A 77 -5.57 -8.29 -18.58
N ARG A 78 -4.91 -9.11 -17.77
CA ARG A 78 -5.17 -9.30 -16.34
C ARG A 78 -3.82 -9.33 -15.62
N PHE A 79 -3.74 -8.79 -14.41
CA PHE A 79 -2.48 -8.66 -13.66
C PHE A 79 -2.69 -8.69 -12.15
N VAL A 80 -1.60 -8.93 -11.42
CA VAL A 80 -1.51 -8.78 -9.96
C VAL A 80 -1.02 -7.37 -9.66
N LEU A 81 -1.76 -6.63 -8.83
CA LEU A 81 -1.39 -5.28 -8.39
C LEU A 81 -0.66 -5.37 -7.05
N VAL A 82 0.48 -4.72 -6.94
CA VAL A 82 1.20 -4.62 -5.68
C VAL A 82 1.72 -3.19 -5.50
N SER A 83 1.55 -2.65 -4.30
CA SER A 83 2.03 -1.31 -4.02
C SER A 83 2.41 -1.12 -2.57
N HIS A 84 3.34 -0.19 -2.32
CA HIS A 84 3.78 0.19 -1.00
C HIS A 84 3.42 1.66 -0.68
N SER A 85 2.97 1.93 0.54
CA SER A 85 2.82 3.30 1.06
C SER A 85 1.99 4.20 0.13
N TYR A 86 2.53 5.34 -0.32
CA TYR A 86 1.89 6.25 -1.28
C TYR A 86 1.43 5.55 -2.57
N GLY A 87 2.11 4.50 -3.01
CA GLY A 87 1.68 3.70 -4.17
C GLY A 87 0.25 3.17 -4.02
N SER A 88 -0.25 3.00 -2.79
CA SER A 88 -1.63 2.60 -2.53
C SER A 88 -2.66 3.65 -2.96
N ALA A 89 -2.29 4.93 -3.06
CA ALA A 89 -3.11 6.00 -3.65
C ALA A 89 -3.36 5.75 -5.14
N MET A 90 -2.28 5.45 -5.86
CA MET A 90 -2.34 5.10 -7.29
C MET A 90 -3.10 3.78 -7.50
N SER A 91 -2.88 2.79 -6.63
CA SER A 91 -3.66 1.55 -6.62
C SER A 91 -5.14 1.81 -6.38
N THR A 92 -5.50 2.76 -5.51
CA THR A 92 -6.90 3.13 -5.28
C THR A 92 -7.54 3.73 -6.53
N HIS A 93 -6.79 4.52 -7.31
CA HIS A 93 -7.28 5.03 -8.60
C HIS A 93 -7.55 3.89 -9.60
N ILE A 94 -6.68 2.88 -9.66
CA ILE A 94 -6.85 1.69 -10.51
C ILE A 94 -8.07 0.87 -10.06
N LEU A 95 -8.16 0.59 -8.76
CA LEU A 95 -9.22 -0.25 -8.18
C LEU A 95 -10.61 0.40 -8.22
N THR A 96 -10.67 1.73 -8.32
CA THR A 96 -11.94 2.46 -8.43
C THR A 96 -12.26 2.91 -9.85
N ASP A 97 -11.45 2.51 -10.84
CA ASP A 97 -11.75 2.70 -12.26
C ASP A 97 -12.39 1.43 -12.84
N PRO A 98 -13.62 1.48 -13.40
CA PRO A 98 -14.29 0.29 -13.93
C PRO A 98 -13.54 -0.42 -15.08
N SER A 99 -12.72 0.31 -15.85
CA SER A 99 -12.00 -0.26 -17.00
C SER A 99 -10.70 -0.97 -16.63
N LEU A 100 -10.13 -0.65 -15.47
CA LEU A 100 -8.90 -1.26 -14.97
C LEU A 100 -9.13 -2.21 -13.79
N SER A 101 -10.10 -1.93 -12.92
CA SER A 101 -10.38 -2.77 -11.74
C SER A 101 -10.73 -4.22 -12.11
N ASN A 102 -11.42 -4.43 -13.23
CA ASN A 102 -11.74 -5.77 -13.77
C ASN A 102 -10.50 -6.53 -14.29
N ARG A 103 -9.38 -5.84 -14.53
CA ARG A 103 -8.09 -6.43 -14.94
C ARG A 103 -7.25 -6.85 -13.73
N VAL A 104 -7.60 -6.44 -12.52
CA VAL A 104 -6.86 -6.79 -11.31
C VAL A 104 -7.36 -8.14 -10.78
N ALA A 105 -6.54 -9.18 -10.88
CA ALA A 105 -6.88 -10.52 -10.36
C ALA A 105 -6.60 -10.65 -8.86
N ALA A 106 -5.58 -9.95 -8.37
CA ALA A 106 -5.21 -9.96 -6.97
C ALA A 106 -4.47 -8.69 -6.61
N THR A 107 -4.56 -8.28 -5.36
CA THR A 107 -3.85 -7.11 -4.83
C THR A 107 -3.09 -7.44 -3.55
N LEU A 108 -1.82 -7.01 -3.47
CA LEU A 108 -1.05 -6.94 -2.22
C LEU A 108 -0.74 -5.46 -1.92
N LEU A 109 -1.33 -4.90 -0.86
CA LEU A 109 -0.98 -3.56 -0.40
C LEU A 109 -0.06 -3.66 0.81
N VAL A 110 1.13 -3.08 0.72
CA VAL A 110 2.12 -3.06 1.80
C VAL A 110 2.11 -1.68 2.45
N ASP A 111 1.81 -1.64 3.75
CA ASP A 111 1.62 -0.44 4.55
C ASP A 111 0.78 0.64 3.83
N PRO A 112 -0.45 0.31 3.36
CA PRO A 112 -1.26 1.23 2.60
C PRO A 112 -1.72 2.43 3.44
N VAL A 113 -1.45 3.63 2.93
CA VAL A 113 -1.94 4.88 3.55
C VAL A 113 -3.41 5.16 3.23
N THR A 114 -3.98 4.46 2.24
CA THR A 114 -5.34 4.75 1.73
C THR A 114 -6.48 4.16 2.54
N LEU A 115 -6.19 3.26 3.48
CA LEU A 115 -7.19 2.69 4.38
C LEU A 115 -7.41 3.63 5.56
N LEU A 116 -8.68 4.00 5.80
CA LEU A 116 -9.05 5.02 6.79
C LEU A 116 -8.40 6.40 6.56
N LEU A 117 -7.99 6.72 5.33
CA LEU A 117 -7.32 7.99 5.01
C LEU A 117 -8.16 9.25 5.29
N HIS A 118 -9.48 9.12 5.43
CA HIS A 118 -10.36 10.20 5.90
C HIS A 118 -10.17 10.55 7.39
N MET A 119 -9.49 9.68 8.13
CA MET A 119 -9.08 9.95 9.51
C MET A 119 -7.83 10.85 9.51
N PRO A 120 -7.65 11.67 10.56
CA PRO A 120 -6.63 12.70 10.59
C PRO A 120 -5.21 12.15 10.79
N ASP A 121 -5.05 10.86 11.13
CA ASP A 121 -3.76 10.24 11.47
C ASP A 121 -2.71 10.50 10.39
N VAL A 122 -2.97 10.08 9.14
CA VAL A 122 -2.02 10.23 8.03
C VAL A 122 -1.75 11.71 7.73
N ALA A 123 -2.80 12.52 7.64
CA ALA A 123 -2.67 13.95 7.35
C ALA A 123 -1.82 14.67 8.39
N TYR A 124 -2.08 14.43 9.68
CA TYR A 124 -1.33 15.04 10.77
C TYR A 124 0.09 14.49 10.85
N ASN A 125 0.26 13.17 10.91
CA ASN A 125 1.55 12.51 11.12
C ASN A 125 2.55 12.77 10.00
N PHE A 126 2.06 12.92 8.77
CA PHE A 126 2.88 13.10 7.58
C PHE A 126 3.10 14.59 7.24
N THR A 127 2.11 15.47 7.42
CA THR A 127 2.22 16.86 6.93
C THR A 127 2.43 17.92 8.00
N VAL A 128 2.03 17.66 9.25
CA VAL A 128 1.97 18.67 10.32
C VAL A 128 2.87 18.34 11.51
N ARG A 129 2.96 17.07 11.92
CA ARG A 129 3.63 16.64 13.15
C ARG A 129 5.07 17.15 13.22
N THR A 130 5.44 17.73 14.36
CA THR A 130 6.83 18.06 14.67
C THR A 130 7.59 16.77 15.00
N PRO A 131 8.66 16.42 14.27
CA PRO A 131 9.42 15.21 14.50
C PRO A 131 10.20 15.26 15.82
N LYS A 132 10.28 14.13 16.52
CA LYS A 132 10.98 13.96 17.80
C LYS A 132 11.98 12.81 17.78
N SER A 133 11.64 11.70 17.13
CA SER A 133 12.55 10.55 16.96
C SER A 133 13.35 10.61 15.66
N ALA A 134 14.40 9.80 15.54
CA ALA A 134 15.19 9.71 14.31
C ALA A 134 14.33 9.30 13.10
N SER A 135 13.45 8.30 13.27
CA SER A 135 12.53 7.85 12.22
C SER A 135 11.54 8.95 11.81
N GLU A 136 11.01 9.70 12.77
CA GLU A 136 10.13 10.84 12.47
C GLU A 136 10.87 11.97 11.73
N TRP A 137 12.12 12.26 12.09
CA TRP A 137 12.95 13.23 11.35
C TRP A 137 13.23 12.75 9.93
N GLY A 138 13.51 11.46 9.75
CA GLY A 138 13.68 10.83 8.44
C GLY A 138 12.44 11.00 7.57
N LEU A 139 11.26 10.66 8.10
CA LEU A 139 10.00 10.84 7.38
C LEU A 139 9.71 12.32 7.08
N TRP A 140 9.87 13.20 8.05
CA TRP A 140 9.58 14.61 7.88
C TRP A 140 10.48 15.21 6.79
N TYR A 141 11.80 15.00 6.88
CA TYR A 141 12.74 15.60 5.95
C TYR A 141 12.66 14.95 4.56
N PHE A 142 12.91 13.63 4.47
CA PHE A 142 12.99 12.92 3.20
C PHE A 142 11.61 12.59 2.61
N GLY A 143 10.63 12.30 3.46
CA GLY A 143 9.30 11.91 3.03
C GLY A 143 8.33 13.08 2.80
N SER A 144 8.59 14.28 3.34
CA SER A 144 7.59 15.36 3.33
C SER A 144 8.11 16.74 2.93
N LYS A 145 9.41 17.02 3.03
CA LYS A 145 9.99 18.35 2.73
C LYS A 145 10.75 18.43 1.42
N ASP A 146 10.96 17.33 0.71
CA ASP A 146 11.39 17.39 -0.69
C ASP A 146 10.41 18.28 -1.50
N PRO A 147 10.89 19.23 -2.33
CA PRO A 147 10.02 20.14 -3.04
C PRO A 147 8.98 19.47 -3.95
N GLY A 148 9.35 18.38 -4.63
CA GLY A 148 8.45 17.64 -5.51
C GLY A 148 7.37 16.89 -4.73
N VAL A 149 7.77 16.22 -3.65
CA VAL A 149 6.86 15.53 -2.74
C VAL A 149 5.92 16.51 -2.03
N ALA A 150 6.46 17.58 -1.45
CA ALA A 150 5.68 18.60 -0.75
C ALA A 150 4.66 19.27 -1.70
N TYR A 151 5.06 19.55 -2.93
CA TYR A 151 4.16 20.09 -3.95
C TYR A 151 3.07 19.09 -4.34
N THR A 152 3.41 17.82 -4.51
CA THR A 152 2.46 16.74 -4.78
C THR A 152 1.42 16.62 -3.66
N LEU A 153 1.87 16.50 -2.42
CA LEU A 153 0.98 16.36 -1.26
C LEU A 153 0.15 17.62 -0.99
N GLY A 154 0.76 18.80 -1.11
CA GLY A 154 0.11 20.07 -0.79
C GLY A 154 -0.86 20.57 -1.85
N ARG A 155 -0.74 20.13 -3.11
CA ARG A 155 -1.51 20.70 -4.23
C ARG A 155 -2.24 19.67 -5.10
N HIS A 156 -1.81 18.42 -5.09
CA HIS A 156 -2.35 17.38 -5.99
C HIS A 156 -2.89 16.16 -5.25
N PHE A 157 -2.67 16.05 -3.94
CA PHE A 157 -3.18 14.95 -3.13
C PHE A 157 -4.51 15.32 -2.46
N PHE A 158 -5.61 14.99 -3.13
CA PHE A 158 -6.95 15.14 -2.57
C PHE A 158 -7.28 13.93 -1.69
N TRP A 159 -7.27 14.12 -0.37
CA TRP A 159 -7.44 13.06 0.63
C TRP A 159 -8.68 12.18 0.38
N SER A 160 -9.83 12.80 0.07
CA SER A 160 -11.08 12.09 -0.20
C SER A 160 -11.02 11.15 -1.42
N ASP A 161 -10.26 11.54 -2.43
CA ASP A 161 -10.18 10.84 -3.72
C ASP A 161 -9.29 9.59 -3.63
N ASN A 162 -8.54 9.47 -2.53
CA ASN A 162 -7.57 8.41 -2.28
C ASN A 162 -8.06 7.43 -1.18
N VAL A 163 -9.27 7.60 -0.64
CA VAL A 163 -9.79 6.66 0.36
C VAL A 163 -10.21 5.35 -0.32
N LEU A 164 -9.61 4.24 0.11
CA LEU A 164 -10.07 2.90 -0.28
C LEU A 164 -10.95 2.33 0.83
N TRP A 165 -12.25 2.20 0.55
CA TRP A 165 -13.20 1.67 1.51
C TRP A 165 -13.17 0.14 1.52
N ARG A 166 -13.25 -0.48 2.70
CA ARG A 166 -13.44 -1.92 2.88
C ARG A 166 -14.62 -2.44 2.07
N GLU A 167 -15.72 -1.72 2.08
CA GLU A 167 -16.93 -2.09 1.35
C GLU A 167 -16.66 -2.17 -0.15
N GLN A 168 -15.84 -1.26 -0.70
CA GLN A 168 -15.37 -1.33 -2.09
C GLN A 168 -14.44 -2.52 -2.32
N ILE A 169 -13.51 -2.80 -1.40
CA ILE A 169 -12.64 -3.99 -1.48
C ILE A 169 -13.50 -5.26 -1.56
N LEU A 170 -14.47 -5.42 -0.67
CA LEU A 170 -15.37 -6.58 -0.67
C LEU A 170 -16.20 -6.69 -1.94
N MET A 171 -16.67 -5.56 -2.49
CA MET A 171 -17.36 -5.54 -3.79
C MET A 171 -16.45 -6.00 -4.92
N LEU A 172 -15.21 -5.48 -4.99
CA LEU A 172 -14.23 -5.87 -6.01
C LEU A 172 -13.86 -7.34 -5.91
N MET A 173 -13.67 -7.86 -4.71
CA MET A 173 -13.42 -9.28 -4.48
C MET A 173 -14.55 -10.15 -5.01
N LYS A 174 -15.80 -9.76 -4.72
CA LYS A 174 -16.99 -10.51 -5.18
C LYS A 174 -17.22 -10.40 -6.69
N GLN A 175 -17.05 -9.21 -7.26
CA GLN A 175 -17.37 -8.93 -8.68
C GLN A 175 -16.28 -9.44 -9.63
N ASN A 176 -15.02 -9.32 -9.24
CA ASN A 176 -13.88 -9.58 -10.11
C ASN A 176 -13.14 -10.87 -9.75
N ASP A 177 -13.67 -11.65 -8.79
CA ASP A 177 -12.98 -12.79 -8.16
C ASP A 177 -11.56 -12.39 -7.70
N MET A 178 -11.46 -11.17 -7.17
CA MET A 178 -10.18 -10.56 -6.82
C MET A 178 -9.74 -11.03 -5.44
N ARG A 179 -8.49 -11.49 -5.33
CA ARG A 179 -7.87 -11.77 -4.03
C ARG A 179 -7.25 -10.50 -3.44
N PHE A 180 -7.26 -10.34 -2.12
CA PHE A 180 -6.75 -9.13 -1.50
C PHE A 180 -5.98 -9.45 -0.21
N THR A 181 -4.76 -8.94 -0.12
CA THR A 181 -3.93 -8.98 1.08
C THR A 181 -3.46 -7.57 1.43
N ALA A 182 -3.58 -7.18 2.70
CA ALA A 182 -2.90 -6.02 3.26
C ALA A 182 -1.76 -6.48 4.17
N SER A 183 -0.54 -6.00 3.96
CA SER A 183 0.58 -6.15 4.90
C SER A 183 0.68 -4.88 5.73
N LEU A 184 0.64 -5.01 7.06
CA LEU A 184 0.58 -3.89 7.99
C LEU A 184 1.70 -3.97 9.04
N ALA A 185 2.49 -2.91 9.14
CA ALA A 185 3.47 -2.64 10.19
C ALA A 185 2.76 -2.24 11.51
N GLY A 186 3.02 -2.94 12.61
CA GLY A 186 2.34 -2.73 13.89
C GLY A 186 2.70 -1.42 14.58
N ARG A 187 3.93 -0.92 14.35
CA ARG A 187 4.45 0.34 14.90
C ARG A 187 4.51 1.46 13.87
N ASP A 188 3.72 1.35 12.80
CA ASP A 188 3.65 2.33 11.72
C ASP A 188 3.47 3.76 12.26
N LEU A 189 4.47 4.60 12.00
CA LEU A 189 4.53 5.97 12.49
C LEU A 189 3.60 6.94 11.72
N ILE A 190 2.97 6.49 10.63
CA ILE A 190 2.10 7.25 9.73
C ILE A 190 0.63 6.84 9.94
N VAL A 191 0.36 5.54 9.85
CA VAL A 191 -0.99 4.96 9.82
C VAL A 191 -1.27 4.28 11.15
N ASN A 192 -2.46 4.49 11.72
CA ASN A 192 -2.90 3.68 12.85
C ASN A 192 -3.30 2.27 12.36
N THR A 193 -2.34 1.35 12.31
CA THR A 193 -2.53 0.04 11.70
C THR A 193 -3.38 -0.92 12.54
N TYR A 194 -3.44 -0.76 13.86
CA TYR A 194 -4.43 -1.48 14.69
C TYR A 194 -5.86 -1.09 14.31
N ALA A 195 -6.10 0.20 14.11
CA ALA A 195 -7.37 0.72 13.63
C ALA A 195 -7.72 0.22 12.22
N VAL A 196 -6.75 0.19 11.30
CA VAL A 196 -6.92 -0.34 9.94
C VAL A 196 -7.21 -1.84 9.97
N ARG A 197 -6.47 -2.62 10.77
CA ARG A 197 -6.68 -4.05 10.96
C ARG A 197 -8.09 -4.34 11.49
N ALA A 198 -8.51 -3.65 12.54
CA ALA A 198 -9.87 -3.77 13.08
C ALA A 198 -10.92 -3.42 12.01
N TYR A 199 -10.69 -2.35 11.24
CA TYR A 199 -11.57 -1.96 10.14
C TYR A 199 -11.70 -3.06 9.09
N LEU A 200 -10.59 -3.58 8.56
CA LEU A 200 -10.58 -4.63 7.54
C LEU A 200 -11.29 -5.91 8.03
N ALA A 201 -11.14 -6.23 9.31
CA ALA A 201 -11.82 -7.37 9.92
C ALA A 201 -13.31 -7.16 10.22
N GLY A 202 -13.86 -5.97 9.96
CA GLY A 202 -15.26 -5.64 10.27
C GLY A 202 -15.51 -5.30 11.75
N GLY A 203 -14.48 -4.95 12.50
CA GLY A 203 -14.56 -4.39 13.85
C GLY A 203 -15.15 -2.96 13.86
N LYS A 204 -15.46 -2.45 15.05
CA LYS A 204 -16.09 -1.12 15.17
C LYS A 204 -15.10 -0.01 14.82
N LYS A 205 -15.59 0.99 14.08
CA LYS A 205 -14.86 2.24 13.85
C LYS A 205 -15.04 3.11 15.08
N SER A 206 -13.95 3.46 15.74
CA SER A 206 -13.94 4.50 16.75
C SER A 206 -13.48 5.81 16.13
N ASP A 207 -14.23 6.88 16.37
CA ASP A 207 -13.85 8.19 15.90
C ASP A 207 -12.62 8.70 16.69
N PRO A 208 -11.68 9.37 16.01
CA PRO A 208 -10.56 10.00 16.67
C PRO A 208 -11.08 11.18 17.51
N VAL A 209 -10.65 11.24 18.76
CA VAL A 209 -11.01 12.30 19.71
C VAL A 209 -9.77 13.14 20.00
N LEU A 210 -9.96 14.46 20.03
CA LEU A 210 -8.89 15.38 20.43
C LEU A 210 -8.74 15.30 21.94
N VAL A 211 -7.62 14.77 22.42
CA VAL A 211 -7.32 14.62 23.84
C VAL A 211 -6.30 15.67 24.24
N ARG A 212 -6.41 16.14 25.48
CA ARG A 212 -5.47 17.08 26.09
C ARG A 212 -4.60 16.32 27.08
N GLY A 213 -3.31 16.19 26.77
CA GLY A 213 -2.33 15.57 27.64
C GLY A 213 -2.10 16.37 28.93
N ALA A 214 -1.50 15.71 29.94
CA ALA A 214 -1.27 16.28 31.27
C ALA A 214 -0.39 17.55 31.26
N ASN A 215 0.46 17.70 30.25
CA ASN A 215 1.31 18.87 30.00
C ASN A 215 0.61 19.97 29.16
N GLY A 216 -0.68 19.82 28.84
CA GLY A 216 -1.45 20.75 28.03
C GLY A 216 -1.32 20.59 26.52
N THR A 217 -0.44 19.71 26.02
CA THR A 217 -0.37 19.42 24.58
C THR A 217 -1.62 18.70 24.12
N LYS A 218 -2.19 19.13 22.99
CA LYS A 218 -3.30 18.43 22.34
C LYS A 218 -2.74 17.39 21.38
N HIS A 219 -3.25 16.18 21.43
CA HIS A 219 -2.96 15.14 20.46
C HIS A 219 -4.25 14.40 20.12
N MET A 220 -4.30 13.80 18.93
CA MET A 220 -5.42 12.94 18.55
C MET A 220 -5.17 11.58 19.19
N GLU A 221 -6.16 11.09 19.95
CA GLU A 221 -6.20 9.70 20.35
C GLU A 221 -7.41 9.04 19.73
N ARG A 222 -7.26 7.77 19.38
CA ARG A 222 -8.38 6.94 19.00
C ARG A 222 -8.48 5.80 20.00
N LYS A 223 -9.61 5.71 20.70
CA LYS A 223 -9.90 4.56 21.57
C LYS A 223 -10.13 3.35 20.67
N VAL A 224 -9.12 2.52 20.46
CA VAL A 224 -9.33 1.18 19.90
C VAL A 224 -9.91 0.35 21.04
N ASP A 225 -11.13 -0.19 20.86
CA ASP A 225 -11.75 -1.01 21.89
C ASP A 225 -10.89 -2.27 22.08
N GLN A 226 -10.43 -2.56 23.30
CA GLN A 226 -9.53 -3.71 23.54
C GLN A 226 -10.20 -5.04 23.16
N ALA A 227 -11.53 -5.09 23.15
CA ALA A 227 -12.31 -6.23 22.67
C ALA A 227 -12.16 -6.47 21.15
N ASP A 228 -11.88 -5.43 20.34
CA ASP A 228 -11.62 -5.56 18.90
C ASP A 228 -10.18 -6.08 18.64
N ILE A 229 -9.25 -5.83 19.57
CA ILE A 229 -7.87 -6.35 19.54
C ILE A 229 -7.86 -7.84 19.93
N ALA A 230 -8.72 -8.24 20.87
CA ALA A 230 -8.76 -9.57 21.51
C ALA A 230 -9.43 -10.71 20.70
N ARG A 231 -9.76 -10.54 19.41
CA ARG A 231 -10.19 -11.68 18.57
C ARG A 231 -8.98 -12.53 18.19
N GLU A 232 -8.51 -13.35 19.13
CA GLU A 232 -7.27 -14.17 19.14
C GLU A 232 -7.00 -15.16 17.96
N GLU A 233 -7.69 -15.08 16.81
CA GLU A 233 -7.35 -15.86 15.61
C GLU A 233 -6.96 -14.98 14.43
N TRP A 234 -6.01 -14.07 14.66
CA TRP A 234 -5.46 -13.28 13.57
C TRP A 234 -4.28 -14.02 12.95
N THR A 235 -4.53 -14.58 11.78
CA THR A 235 -3.63 -15.47 11.06
C THR A 235 -2.41 -14.71 10.53
N VAL A 236 -1.23 -14.98 11.10
CA VAL A 236 -0.01 -15.13 10.28
C VAL A 236 -0.41 -15.97 9.09
N TRP A 237 -0.38 -15.43 7.87
CA TRP A 237 -0.86 -16.03 6.62
C TRP A 237 -1.00 -17.57 6.69
N LYS A 238 -2.16 -18.07 7.16
CA LYS A 238 -2.33 -19.51 7.52
C LYS A 238 -2.76 -20.40 6.35
N ARG A 239 -2.55 -19.91 5.12
CA ARG A 239 -2.81 -20.53 3.79
C ARG A 239 -4.11 -20.10 3.10
N LYS A 240 -3.92 -19.85 1.79
CA LYS A 240 -4.82 -20.12 0.64
C LYS A 240 -5.63 -19.01 -0.04
N GLY A 241 -5.36 -17.72 0.16
CA GLY A 241 -5.80 -16.69 -0.81
C GLY A 241 -7.31 -16.65 -1.02
N GLU A 242 -8.09 -17.02 0.00
CA GLU A 242 -9.55 -16.96 0.01
C GLU A 242 -9.94 -15.87 1.02
N GLY A 243 -10.59 -14.82 0.55
CA GLY A 243 -11.05 -13.72 1.40
C GLY A 243 -10.05 -12.57 1.55
N LEU A 244 -10.42 -11.64 2.44
CA LEU A 244 -9.69 -10.41 2.72
C LEU A 244 -8.63 -10.73 3.78
N GLU A 245 -7.37 -10.83 3.35
CA GLU A 245 -6.26 -11.24 4.21
C GLU A 245 -5.50 -10.03 4.78
N VAL A 246 -5.01 -10.18 6.02
CA VAL A 246 -4.13 -9.20 6.66
C VAL A 246 -2.87 -9.91 7.14
N MET A 247 -1.71 -9.54 6.60
CA MET A 247 -0.40 -9.88 7.14
C MET A 247 -0.01 -8.83 8.17
N TRP A 248 0.36 -9.27 9.36
CA TRP A 248 0.60 -8.38 10.51
C TRP A 248 2.03 -8.50 11.01
N TRP A 249 2.69 -7.36 11.17
CA TRP A 249 4.09 -7.27 11.60
C TRP A 249 4.22 -6.42 12.87
N GLU A 250 3.96 -7.03 14.04
CA GLU A 250 3.85 -6.32 15.33
C GLU A 250 4.98 -5.33 15.61
N GLU A 251 6.21 -5.71 15.30
CA GLU A 251 7.41 -4.97 15.71
C GLU A 251 7.93 -3.96 14.68
N LEU A 252 7.35 -3.95 13.47
CA LEU A 252 7.86 -3.16 12.35
C LEU A 252 7.23 -1.77 12.30
N ASP A 253 8.03 -0.81 11.86
CA ASP A 253 7.59 0.50 11.38
C ASP A 253 7.32 0.46 9.85
N HIS A 254 6.78 1.55 9.33
CA HIS A 254 6.34 1.72 7.95
C HIS A 254 7.45 1.42 6.94
N GLY A 255 7.26 0.42 6.09
CA GLY A 255 8.21 0.01 5.06
C GLY A 255 9.36 -0.90 5.51
N GLU A 256 9.57 -1.10 6.82
CA GLU A 256 10.67 -1.94 7.36
C GLU A 256 10.52 -3.44 7.02
N VAL A 257 9.36 -3.84 6.48
CA VAL A 257 9.16 -5.19 5.94
C VAL A 257 10.09 -5.49 4.76
N PHE A 258 10.62 -4.46 4.09
CA PHE A 258 11.56 -4.64 2.98
C PHE A 258 13.03 -4.84 3.42
N ASP A 259 13.37 -4.56 4.68
CA ASP A 259 14.76 -4.46 5.13
C ASP A 259 15.50 -5.80 5.18
N THR A 260 14.79 -6.90 5.46
CA THR A 260 15.40 -8.22 5.55
C THR A 260 14.83 -9.16 4.51
N LYS A 261 15.70 -10.03 3.99
CA LYS A 261 15.30 -11.05 3.02
C LYS A 261 14.18 -11.94 3.55
N GLU A 262 14.24 -12.36 4.81
CA GLU A 262 13.21 -13.19 5.42
C GLU A 262 11.82 -12.54 5.35
N ARG A 263 11.71 -11.25 5.71
CA ARG A 263 10.45 -10.51 5.65
C ARG A 263 9.98 -10.31 4.21
N ARG A 264 10.89 -9.96 3.29
CA ARG A 264 10.58 -9.86 1.86
C ARG A 264 10.06 -11.16 1.27
N MET A 265 10.64 -12.31 1.65
CA MET A 265 10.21 -13.60 1.13
C MET A 265 8.75 -13.93 1.49
N ASN A 266 8.26 -13.50 2.66
CA ASN A 266 6.85 -13.65 3.01
C ASN A 266 5.92 -12.88 2.04
N LEU A 267 6.30 -11.66 1.64
CA LEU A 267 5.55 -10.90 0.62
C LEU A 267 5.66 -11.56 -0.76
N VAL A 268 6.84 -12.07 -1.12
CA VAL A 268 7.09 -12.78 -2.38
C VAL A 268 6.24 -14.04 -2.48
N GLU A 269 6.07 -14.81 -1.40
CA GLU A 269 5.22 -16.02 -1.40
C GLU A 269 3.77 -15.70 -1.78
N VAL A 270 3.21 -14.59 -1.27
CA VAL A 270 1.89 -14.11 -1.66
C VAL A 270 1.84 -13.81 -3.16
N LEU A 271 2.84 -13.10 -3.69
CA LEU A 271 2.89 -12.74 -5.10
C LEU A 271 3.11 -13.95 -6.02
N VAL A 272 3.89 -14.95 -5.60
CA VAL A 272 4.03 -16.22 -6.31
C VAL A 272 2.66 -16.91 -6.40
N ALA A 273 1.94 -17.03 -5.27
CA ALA A 273 0.60 -17.61 -5.24
C ALA A 273 -0.40 -16.81 -6.09
N TYR A 274 -0.26 -15.48 -6.12
CA TYR A 274 -1.11 -14.60 -6.92
C TYR A 274 -0.83 -14.73 -8.41
N SER A 275 0.44 -14.78 -8.81
CA SER A 275 0.86 -14.96 -10.21
C SER A 275 0.43 -16.32 -10.80
N ASN A 276 0.26 -17.34 -9.95
CA ASN A 276 -0.11 -18.70 -10.37
C ASN A 276 -1.62 -18.93 -10.46
N GLY A 277 -2.45 -18.03 -9.90
CA GLY A 277 -3.92 -18.17 -9.88
C GLY A 277 -4.59 -17.63 -11.14
N ARG A 278 -5.74 -18.22 -11.50
CA ARG A 278 -6.59 -17.80 -12.63
C ARG A 278 -7.45 -16.59 -12.25
#